data_AF-A0A814LBJ6-F1
#
_entry.id   AF-A0A814LBJ6-F1
#
_cell.length_a   1.000
_cell.length_b   1.000
_cell.length_c   1.000
_cell.angle_alpha   90.00
_cell.angle_beta   90.00
_cell.angle_gamma   90.00
#
_symmetry.space_group_name_H-M   'P 1'
#
loop_
_entity.id
_entity.type
_entity.pdbx_description
1 polymer ?
#
loop_
_entity_poly.entity_id
_entity_poly.type
_entity_poly.pdbx_seq_one_letter_code
_entity_poly.pdbx_strand_id
1 'polypeptide(L)'
;MKLTEPMCIIGASMGASIVCLFAAKYPEYVSMICLLAPIANEASETDLIRQLRAGVYNTLLPETPEEFRNMIHTLTMKRPDFPSPFVNGFLHLNRLLLKEHKKIIASLFEHDYPQIEHHYAKLRQLNCPALILWGRQDQVYAFTGAEYFRNLIPNSECLILEDCGHIMGIDKPDDTTRAILTFLIASLFEHDYPQIEHHYAKLRQLNCPALILWGRQDQVYAFTGAEYFRNLIPNSECLILEDCGHIMGIDKPDDTTRAILTFCDNHVKLLH
;
A
#
# COMPACT_ATOMS: atom_id res chain seq x y z
N MET A 1 8.97 -11.50 -23.98
CA MET A 1 8.02 -10.40 -23.73
C MET A 1 8.86 -9.16 -23.40
N LYS A 2 8.92 -8.16 -24.29
CA LYS A 2 9.53 -6.87 -23.96
C LYS A 2 8.41 -6.01 -23.39
N LEU A 3 8.53 -5.61 -22.13
CA LEU A 3 7.65 -4.61 -21.55
C LEU A 3 7.88 -3.30 -22.31
N THR A 4 6.81 -2.63 -22.72
CA THR A 4 6.88 -1.41 -23.54
C THR A 4 7.03 -0.15 -22.69
N GLU A 5 6.61 -0.22 -21.42
CA GLU A 5 6.63 0.92 -20.49
C GLU A 5 7.03 0.46 -19.08
N PRO A 6 7.70 1.33 -18.28
CA PRO A 6 8.00 1.05 -16.88
C PRO A 6 6.72 0.94 -16.03
N MET A 7 6.71 0.03 -15.07
CA MET A 7 5.52 -0.32 -14.29
C MET A 7 5.62 0.15 -12.83
N CYS A 8 4.46 0.46 -12.24
CA CYS A 8 4.31 0.48 -10.80
C CYS A 8 4.20 -0.97 -10.30
N ILE A 9 5.01 -1.34 -9.31
CA ILE A 9 5.01 -2.70 -8.78
C ILE A 9 4.80 -2.66 -7.26
N ILE A 10 3.76 -3.35 -6.81
CA ILE A 10 3.40 -3.46 -5.40
C ILE A 10 3.63 -4.91 -4.97
N GLY A 11 4.35 -5.10 -3.88
CA GLY A 11 4.58 -6.42 -3.30
C GLY A 11 4.38 -6.40 -1.79
N ALA A 12 3.98 -7.54 -1.24
CA ALA A 12 3.87 -7.77 0.20
C ALA A 12 4.68 -8.99 0.62
N SER A 13 5.36 -8.91 1.77
CA SER A 13 6.17 -9.98 2.34
C SER A 13 7.18 -10.52 1.32
N MET A 14 7.25 -11.84 1.09
CA MET A 14 8.07 -12.45 0.04
C MET A 14 7.82 -11.82 -1.35
N GLY A 15 6.58 -11.42 -1.66
CA GLY A 15 6.28 -10.69 -2.89
C GLY A 15 6.99 -9.34 -2.97
N ALA A 16 7.09 -8.59 -1.87
CA ALA A 16 7.86 -7.35 -1.80
C ALA A 16 9.35 -7.62 -2.00
N SER A 17 9.87 -8.72 -1.46
CA SER A 17 11.25 -9.15 -1.71
C SER A 17 11.52 -9.45 -3.18
N ILE A 18 10.56 -10.06 -3.89
CA ILE A 18 10.65 -10.25 -5.34
C ILE A 18 10.66 -8.91 -6.07
N VAL A 19 9.84 -7.93 -5.64
CA VAL A 19 9.88 -6.56 -6.20
C VAL A 19 11.26 -5.93 -6.01
N CYS A 20 11.85 -6.03 -4.81
CA CYS A 20 13.19 -5.55 -4.54
C CYS A 20 14.23 -6.18 -5.48
N LEU A 21 14.22 -7.50 -5.64
CA LEU A 21 15.14 -8.21 -6.54
C LEU A 21 14.93 -7.80 -8.01
N PHE A 22 13.68 -7.65 -8.43
CA PHE A 22 13.35 -7.21 -9.78
C PHE A 22 13.84 -5.78 -10.03
N ALA A 23 13.52 -4.84 -9.15
CA ALA A 23 13.93 -3.44 -9.27
C ALA A 23 15.45 -3.26 -9.21
N ALA A 24 16.14 -4.05 -8.38
CA ALA A 24 17.60 -4.07 -8.31
C ALA A 24 18.27 -4.57 -9.61
N LYS A 25 17.58 -5.48 -10.34
CA LYS A 25 18.10 -6.10 -11.57
C LYS A 25 17.67 -5.37 -12.84
N TYR A 26 16.50 -4.75 -12.83
CA TYR A 26 15.79 -4.19 -13.98
C TYR A 26 15.20 -2.80 -13.66
N PRO A 27 16.01 -1.83 -13.15
CA PRO A 27 15.51 -0.54 -12.68
C PRO A 27 14.81 0.27 -13.79
N GLU A 28 15.18 0.07 -15.05
CA GLU A 28 14.58 0.74 -16.21
C GLU A 28 13.12 0.34 -16.48
N TYR A 29 12.65 -0.77 -15.90
CA TYR A 29 11.28 -1.25 -16.05
C TYR A 29 10.36 -0.86 -14.89
N VAL A 30 10.84 -0.04 -13.97
CA VAL A 30 10.14 0.30 -12.73
C VAL A 30 9.94 1.80 -12.63
N SER A 31 8.69 2.27 -12.77
CA SER A 31 8.33 3.67 -12.56
C SER A 31 8.05 4.00 -11.11
N MET A 32 7.73 2.99 -10.28
CA MET A 32 7.44 3.15 -8.86
C MET A 32 7.40 1.80 -8.15
N ILE A 33 7.75 1.74 -6.86
CA ILE A 33 7.55 0.53 -6.04
C ILE A 33 6.80 0.81 -4.74
N CYS A 34 5.99 -0.14 -4.30
CA CYS A 34 5.42 -0.19 -2.96
C CYS A 34 5.82 -1.51 -2.29
N LEU A 35 6.55 -1.41 -1.19
CA LEU A 35 7.12 -2.52 -0.44
C LEU A 35 6.41 -2.66 0.91
N LEU A 36 5.56 -3.68 1.02
CA LEU A 36 4.85 -4.00 2.25
C LEU A 36 5.62 -5.08 3.00
N ALA A 37 6.33 -4.70 4.06
CA ALA A 37 7.11 -5.58 4.94
C ALA A 37 7.93 -6.68 4.20
N PRO A 38 8.80 -6.32 3.23
CA PRO A 38 9.74 -7.27 2.63
C PRO A 38 10.63 -7.95 3.67
N ILE A 39 11.26 -9.04 3.28
CA ILE A 39 12.40 -9.59 4.01
C ILE A 39 13.48 -8.50 4.11
N ALA A 40 13.92 -8.18 5.33
CA ALA A 40 14.92 -7.15 5.60
C ALA A 40 16.31 -7.75 5.90
N ASN A 41 17.10 -7.08 6.73
CA ASN A 41 18.41 -7.54 7.22
C ASN A 41 18.29 -8.40 8.50
N GLU A 42 19.39 -9.09 8.85
CA GLU A 42 19.44 -9.95 10.04
C GLU A 42 19.13 -9.19 11.34
N ALA A 43 19.52 -7.91 11.43
CA ALA A 43 19.24 -7.05 12.58
C ALA A 43 17.74 -6.82 12.83
N SER A 44 16.90 -6.99 11.80
CA SER A 44 15.45 -6.83 11.89
C SER A 44 14.71 -8.17 11.99
N GLU A 45 15.41 -9.30 12.06
CA GLU A 45 14.79 -10.60 12.33
C GLU A 45 14.12 -10.61 13.70
N THR A 46 12.92 -11.16 13.75
CA THR A 46 12.25 -11.53 14.99
C THR A 46 12.63 -12.96 15.40
N ASP A 47 12.26 -13.35 16.62
CA ASP A 47 12.47 -14.73 17.09
C ASP A 47 11.75 -15.77 16.23
N LEU A 48 10.63 -15.41 15.60
CA LEU A 48 9.90 -16.30 14.70
C LEU A 48 10.75 -16.69 13.49
N ILE A 49 11.37 -15.72 12.81
CA ILE A 49 12.23 -15.99 11.66
C ILE A 49 13.49 -16.74 12.07
N ARG A 50 14.09 -16.42 13.22
CA ARG A 50 15.24 -17.16 13.75
C ARG A 50 14.91 -18.63 13.98
N GLN A 51 13.74 -18.93 14.54
CA GLN A 51 13.28 -20.30 14.78
C GLN A 51 12.91 -21.03 13.49
N LEU A 52 12.29 -20.36 12.52
CA LEU A 52 12.02 -20.90 11.19
C LEU A 52 13.33 -21.28 10.49
N ARG A 53 14.33 -20.39 10.51
CA ARG A 53 15.67 -20.64 9.94
C ARG A 53 16.38 -21.82 10.61
N ALA A 54 16.20 -21.99 11.92
CA ALA A 54 16.74 -23.12 12.66
C ALA A 54 15.97 -24.44 12.44
N GLY A 55 14.90 -24.45 11.63
CA GLY A 55 14.06 -25.62 11.39
C GLY A 55 13.21 -26.04 12.58
N VAL A 56 13.05 -25.16 13.57
CA VAL A 56 12.35 -25.45 14.84
C VAL A 56 10.84 -25.25 14.71
N TYR A 57 10.39 -24.36 13.82
CA TYR A 57 8.99 -24.02 13.60
C TYR A 57 8.64 -24.05 12.12
N ASN A 58 7.41 -24.44 11.77
CA ASN A 58 6.86 -24.37 10.41
C ASN A 58 5.56 -23.55 10.39
N THR A 59 5.54 -22.40 11.08
CA THR A 59 4.33 -21.58 11.26
C THR A 59 3.75 -21.05 9.95
N LEU A 60 4.55 -20.94 8.88
CA LEU A 60 4.14 -20.34 7.60
C LEU A 60 3.48 -21.34 6.64
N LEU A 61 3.49 -22.64 6.94
CA LEU A 61 2.85 -23.68 6.12
C LEU A 61 1.94 -24.56 6.99
N PRO A 62 0.77 -24.06 7.38
CA PRO A 62 -0.15 -24.84 8.21
C PRO A 62 -0.75 -26.00 7.42
N GLU A 63 -0.84 -27.15 8.07
CA GLU A 63 -1.43 -28.39 7.57
C GLU A 63 -2.77 -28.72 8.27
N THR A 64 -3.04 -28.09 9.42
CA THR A 64 -4.29 -28.20 10.19
C THR A 64 -5.03 -26.87 10.39
N PRO A 65 -6.34 -26.87 10.68
CA PRO A 65 -7.08 -25.64 11.00
C PRO A 65 -6.55 -24.90 12.24
N GLU A 66 -6.03 -25.64 13.22
CA GLU A 66 -5.42 -25.07 14.42
C GLU A 66 -4.10 -24.37 14.10
N GLU A 67 -3.24 -25.00 13.30
CA GLU A 67 -2.02 -24.37 12.81
C GLU A 67 -2.32 -23.14 11.96
N PHE A 68 -3.37 -23.18 11.13
CA PHE A 68 -3.80 -22.02 10.35
C PHE A 68 -4.23 -20.87 11.26
N ARG A 69 -5.02 -21.14 12.30
CA ARG A 69 -5.41 -20.15 13.31
C ARG A 69 -4.17 -19.56 13.99
N ASN A 70 -3.24 -20.41 14.43
CA ASN A 70 -2.00 -19.97 15.08
C ASN A 70 -1.14 -19.11 14.14
N MET A 71 -1.04 -19.48 12.87
CA MET A 71 -0.39 -18.68 11.83
C MET A 71 -1.03 -17.29 11.73
N ILE A 72 -2.35 -17.21 11.51
CA ILE A 72 -3.05 -15.93 11.40
C ILE A 72 -2.87 -15.09 12.66
N HIS A 73 -2.99 -15.68 13.84
CA HIS A 73 -2.84 -14.98 15.12
C HIS A 73 -1.42 -14.47 15.37
N THR A 74 -0.42 -15.12 14.78
CA THR A 74 0.98 -14.70 14.83
C THR A 74 1.25 -13.56 13.85
N LEU A 75 0.66 -13.63 12.65
CA LEU A 75 0.91 -12.68 11.58
C LEU A 75 0.07 -11.40 11.67
N THR A 76 -0.96 -11.37 12.53
CA THR A 76 -1.94 -10.28 12.61
C THR A 76 -2.25 -9.86 14.04
N MET A 77 -2.53 -8.58 14.24
CA MET A 77 -3.00 -8.01 15.50
C MET A 77 -4.51 -8.22 15.72
N LYS A 78 -5.31 -8.18 14.65
CA LYS A 78 -6.77 -8.42 14.72
C LYS A 78 -7.12 -9.85 15.06
N ARG A 79 -6.24 -10.81 14.75
CA ARG A 79 -6.42 -12.24 15.01
C ARG A 79 -7.82 -12.74 14.58
N PRO A 80 -8.21 -12.51 13.32
CA PRO A 80 -9.57 -12.83 12.87
C PRO A 80 -9.79 -14.35 12.80
N ASP A 81 -11.04 -14.72 13.06
CA ASP A 81 -11.57 -16.03 12.71
C ASP A 81 -11.98 -16.09 11.24
N PHE A 82 -11.71 -17.22 10.58
CA PHE A 82 -12.12 -17.46 9.20
C PHE A 82 -13.16 -18.59 9.11
N PRO A 83 -14.18 -18.47 8.23
CA PRO A 83 -15.14 -19.54 8.00
C PRO A 83 -14.48 -20.85 7.57
N SER A 84 -14.98 -21.99 8.07
CA SER A 84 -14.39 -23.31 7.78
C SER A 84 -14.22 -23.61 6.28
N PRO A 85 -15.13 -23.23 5.36
CA PRO A 85 -14.90 -23.43 3.93
C PRO A 85 -13.65 -22.71 3.40
N PHE A 86 -13.37 -21.51 3.88
CA PHE A 86 -12.17 -20.76 3.51
C PHE A 86 -10.90 -21.45 4.04
N VAL A 87 -10.90 -21.81 5.33
CA VAL A 87 -9.76 -22.50 5.97
C VAL A 87 -9.49 -23.84 5.27
N ASN A 88 -10.53 -24.62 4.98
CA ASN A 88 -10.39 -25.90 4.29
C ASN A 88 -9.88 -25.74 2.86
N GLY A 89 -10.32 -24.71 2.13
CA GLY A 89 -9.80 -24.37 0.81
C GLY A 89 -8.32 -24.01 0.84
N PHE A 90 -7.91 -23.17 1.79
CA PHE A 90 -6.51 -22.81 1.98
C PHE A 90 -5.63 -24.03 2.27
N LEU A 91 -6.04 -24.87 3.24
CA LEU A 91 -5.32 -26.09 3.59
C LEU A 91 -5.26 -27.09 2.43
N HIS A 92 -6.33 -27.17 1.62
CA HIS A 92 -6.34 -28.02 0.43
C HIS A 92 -5.31 -27.57 -0.60
N LEU A 93 -5.26 -26.28 -0.93
CA LEU A 93 -4.25 -25.72 -1.85
C LEU A 93 -2.84 -25.91 -1.30
N ASN A 94 -2.63 -25.67 0.00
CA ASN A 94 -1.35 -25.92 0.65
C ASN A 94 -0.89 -27.37 0.52
N ARG A 95 -1.79 -28.35 0.66
CA ARG A 95 -1.45 -29.77 0.48
C ARG A 95 -1.09 -30.11 -0.96
N LEU A 96 -1.80 -29.54 -1.94
CA LEU A 96 -1.51 -29.75 -3.36
C LEU A 96 -0.15 -29.20 -3.77
N LEU A 97 0.29 -28.10 -3.16
CA LEU A 97 1.53 -27.39 -3.48
C LEU A 97 2.62 -27.57 -2.41
N LEU A 98 2.45 -28.51 -1.48
CA LEU A 98 3.29 -28.60 -0.28
C LEU A 98 4.76 -28.82 -0.63
N LYS A 99 5.02 -29.65 -1.65
CA LYS A 99 6.37 -29.96 -2.12
C LYS A 99 7.04 -28.73 -2.71
N GLU A 100 6.31 -27.96 -3.48
CA GLU A 100 6.74 -26.73 -4.13
C GLU A 100 6.99 -25.64 -3.09
N HIS A 101 6.07 -25.46 -2.15
CA HIS A 101 6.22 -24.52 -1.04
C HIS A 101 7.46 -24.85 -0.18
N LYS A 102 7.66 -26.11 0.20
CA LYS A 102 8.85 -26.54 0.95
C LYS A 102 10.14 -26.26 0.19
N LYS A 103 10.17 -26.48 -1.12
CA LYS A 103 11.33 -26.14 -1.96
C LYS A 103 11.60 -24.63 -2.01
N ILE A 104 10.55 -23.81 -2.13
CA ILE A 104 10.67 -22.35 -2.14
C ILE A 104 11.24 -21.87 -0.81
N ILE A 105 10.69 -22.34 0.31
CA ILE A 105 11.16 -21.95 1.66
C ILE A 105 12.61 -22.40 1.88
N ALA A 106 12.95 -23.64 1.53
CA ALA A 106 14.31 -24.13 1.65
C ALA A 106 15.29 -23.30 0.81
N SER A 107 14.96 -23.06 -0.47
CA SER A 107 15.76 -22.22 -1.36
C SER A 107 15.96 -20.81 -0.79
N LEU A 108 14.88 -20.20 -0.30
CA LEU A 108 14.90 -18.87 0.28
C LEU A 108 15.90 -18.79 1.43
N PHE A 109 15.85 -19.71 2.41
CA PHE A 109 16.73 -19.64 3.58
C PHE A 109 18.15 -20.14 3.33
N GLU A 110 18.34 -21.13 2.46
CA GLU A 110 19.66 -21.71 2.19
C GLU A 110 20.50 -20.86 1.22
N HIS A 111 19.87 -20.20 0.25
CA HIS A 111 20.59 -19.56 -0.87
C HIS A 111 20.35 -18.05 -0.95
N ASP A 112 19.09 -17.61 -0.94
CA ASP A 112 18.76 -16.21 -1.22
C ASP A 112 18.93 -15.31 0.01
N TYR A 113 18.53 -15.80 1.19
CA TYR A 113 18.56 -15.07 2.45
C TYR A 113 19.97 -14.64 2.87
N PRO A 114 21.00 -15.51 2.84
CA PRO A 114 22.37 -15.11 3.23
C PRO A 114 22.97 -14.01 2.35
N GLN A 115 22.45 -13.82 1.13
CA GLN A 115 22.91 -12.82 0.17
C GLN A 115 21.87 -11.73 -0.09
N ILE A 116 20.78 -11.69 0.67
CA ILE A 116 19.65 -10.80 0.37
C ILE A 116 20.07 -9.33 0.38
N GLU A 117 20.90 -8.93 1.33
CA GLU A 117 21.44 -7.57 1.41
C GLU A 117 22.39 -7.24 0.25
N HIS A 118 23.16 -8.22 -0.22
CA HIS A 118 24.00 -8.07 -1.41
C HIS A 118 23.15 -7.87 -2.66
N HIS A 119 22.09 -8.65 -2.83
CA HIS A 119 21.15 -8.51 -3.93
C HIS A 119 20.41 -7.16 -3.90
N TYR A 120 20.05 -6.68 -2.70
CA TYR A 120 19.40 -5.39 -2.52
C TYR A 120 20.33 -4.19 -2.64
N ALA A 121 21.65 -4.37 -2.60
CA ALA A 121 22.60 -3.25 -2.63
C ALA A 121 22.42 -2.31 -3.84
N LYS A 122 21.95 -2.84 -4.98
CA LYS A 122 21.66 -2.05 -6.20
C LYS A 122 20.43 -1.17 -6.09
N LEU A 123 19.55 -1.38 -5.10
CA LEU A 123 18.43 -0.47 -4.84
C LEU A 123 18.87 0.95 -4.48
N ARG A 124 20.13 1.15 -4.06
CA ARG A 124 20.75 2.48 -3.90
C ARG A 124 20.80 3.31 -5.18
N GLN A 125 20.68 2.66 -6.34
CA GLN A 125 20.70 3.29 -7.67
C GLN A 125 19.28 3.51 -8.22
N LEU A 126 18.24 3.13 -7.45
CA LEU A 126 16.86 3.28 -7.86
C LEU A 126 16.45 4.75 -7.77
N ASN A 127 16.05 5.33 -8.89
CA ASN A 127 15.65 6.74 -8.98
C ASN A 127 14.13 6.94 -8.91
N CYS A 128 13.34 5.88 -9.04
CA CYS A 128 11.89 6.01 -8.96
C CYS A 128 11.41 6.13 -7.51
N PRO A 129 10.22 6.73 -7.27
CA PRO A 129 9.62 6.79 -5.95
C PRO A 129 9.38 5.39 -5.37
N ALA A 130 9.62 5.25 -4.07
CA ALA A 130 9.36 4.02 -3.32
C ALA A 130 8.55 4.28 -2.05
N LEU A 131 7.46 3.53 -1.85
CA LEU A 131 6.77 3.47 -0.55
C LEU A 131 7.24 2.24 0.22
N ILE A 132 7.63 2.43 1.46
CA ILE A 132 7.93 1.37 2.43
C ILE A 132 6.82 1.42 3.49
N LEU A 133 6.05 0.34 3.60
CA LEU A 133 4.96 0.22 4.55
C LEU A 133 5.20 -0.95 5.50
N TRP A 134 5.07 -0.71 6.80
CA TRP A 134 5.34 -1.73 7.83
C TRP A 134 4.34 -1.66 8.98
N GLY A 135 4.02 -2.81 9.57
CA GLY A 135 3.29 -2.86 10.84
C GLY A 135 4.21 -2.69 12.05
N ARG A 136 3.83 -1.86 13.02
CA ARG A 136 4.60 -1.65 14.26
C ARG A 136 4.82 -2.96 15.03
N GLN A 137 3.84 -3.85 15.05
CA GLN A 137 3.83 -5.12 15.80
C GLN A 137 4.15 -6.33 14.91
N ASP A 138 4.73 -6.13 13.74
CA ASP A 138 5.15 -7.21 12.86
C ASP A 138 6.06 -8.22 13.58
N GLN A 139 5.56 -9.45 13.73
CA GLN A 139 6.23 -10.57 14.39
C GLN A 139 7.03 -11.45 13.42
N VAL A 140 7.09 -11.11 12.14
CA VAL A 140 7.92 -11.79 11.13
C VAL A 140 9.23 -11.03 10.98
N TYR A 141 9.16 -9.78 10.57
CA TYR A 141 10.30 -8.87 10.55
C TYR A 141 9.95 -7.60 11.31
N ALA A 142 10.78 -7.25 12.29
CA ALA A 142 10.54 -6.07 13.11
C ALA A 142 10.48 -4.81 12.24
N PHE A 143 9.69 -3.82 12.69
CA PHE A 143 9.51 -2.55 11.97
C PHE A 143 10.81 -1.79 11.70
N THR A 144 11.91 -2.12 12.40
CA THR A 144 13.26 -1.62 12.11
C THR A 144 13.73 -1.96 10.69
N GLY A 145 13.16 -2.99 10.07
CA GLY A 145 13.39 -3.32 8.66
C GLY A 145 12.98 -2.19 7.72
N ALA A 146 11.97 -1.41 8.09
CA ALA A 146 11.54 -0.25 7.32
C ALA A 146 12.63 0.84 7.26
N GLU A 147 13.35 1.04 8.36
CA GLU A 147 14.48 1.98 8.43
C GLU A 147 15.68 1.48 7.61
N TYR A 148 15.91 0.16 7.56
CA TYR A 148 16.90 -0.43 6.65
C TYR A 148 16.59 -0.08 5.19
N PHE A 149 15.35 -0.27 4.74
CA PHE A 149 14.97 0.08 3.36
C PHE A 149 14.96 1.59 3.11
N ARG A 150 14.57 2.40 4.09
CA ARG A 150 14.60 3.86 4.00
C ARG A 150 16.01 4.38 3.73
N ASN A 151 17.00 3.82 4.43
CA ASN A 151 18.41 4.18 4.24
C ASN A 151 19.02 3.57 2.97
N LEU A 152 18.41 2.51 2.44
CA LEU A 152 18.88 1.84 1.24
C LEU A 152 18.34 2.48 -0.05
N ILE A 153 17.12 2.99 -0.04
CA ILE A 153 16.43 3.51 -1.23
C ILE A 153 16.34 5.05 -1.15
N PRO A 154 17.03 5.80 -2.01
CA PRO A 154 17.15 7.26 -1.88
C PRO A 154 15.82 8.03 -1.90
N ASN A 155 14.92 7.64 -2.81
CA ASN A 155 13.63 8.32 -3.03
C ASN A 155 12.49 7.55 -2.34
N SER A 156 12.68 7.21 -1.07
CA SER A 156 11.71 6.41 -0.33
C SER A 156 10.95 7.19 0.74
N GLU A 157 9.64 6.95 0.78
CA GLU A 157 8.76 7.29 1.88
C GLU A 157 8.57 6.06 2.77
N CYS A 158 8.58 6.26 4.09
CA CYS A 158 8.44 5.17 5.05
C CYS A 158 7.28 5.49 5.98
N LEU A 159 6.30 4.58 6.04
CA LEU A 159 5.14 4.68 6.91
C LEU A 159 5.05 3.43 7.79
N ILE A 160 4.97 3.67 9.10
CA ILE A 160 4.72 2.62 10.08
C ILE A 160 3.26 2.72 10.53
N LEU A 161 2.52 1.63 10.39
CA LEU A 161 1.14 1.50 10.86
C LEU A 161 1.14 1.03 12.32
N GLU A 162 0.60 1.86 13.21
CA GLU A 162 0.36 1.49 14.60
C GLU A 162 -0.77 0.45 14.71
N ASP A 163 -0.68 -0.40 15.73
CA ASP A 163 -1.59 -1.53 15.98
C ASP A 163 -1.78 -2.45 14.76
N CYS A 164 -0.67 -2.78 14.10
CA CYS A 164 -0.63 -3.50 12.85
C CYS A 164 0.52 -4.53 12.86
N GLY A 165 0.21 -5.77 12.51
CA GLY A 165 1.14 -6.88 12.36
C GLY A 165 1.70 -6.98 10.94
N HIS A 166 2.08 -8.20 10.54
CA HIS A 166 2.70 -8.46 9.24
C HIS A 166 1.70 -8.32 8.07
N ILE A 167 0.47 -8.80 8.24
CA ILE A 167 -0.55 -8.74 7.19
C ILE A 167 -1.38 -7.48 7.33
N MET A 168 -0.80 -6.36 6.90
CA MET A 168 -1.41 -5.02 6.99
C MET A 168 -2.78 -4.94 6.33
N GLY A 169 -3.01 -5.66 5.22
CA GLY A 169 -4.32 -5.74 4.56
C GLY A 169 -5.42 -6.41 5.40
N ILE A 170 -5.08 -7.16 6.44
CA ILE A 170 -6.04 -7.70 7.42
C ILE A 170 -6.19 -6.72 8.58
N ASP A 171 -5.09 -6.30 9.18
CA ASP A 171 -5.10 -5.48 10.39
C ASP A 171 -5.62 -4.07 10.15
N LYS A 172 -5.20 -3.44 9.06
CA LYS A 172 -5.50 -2.05 8.73
C LYS A 172 -5.79 -1.90 7.23
N PRO A 173 -6.85 -2.55 6.68
CA PRO A 173 -7.14 -2.54 5.24
C PRO A 173 -7.27 -1.12 4.70
N ASP A 174 -8.07 -0.27 5.35
CA ASP A 174 -8.31 1.10 4.88
C ASP A 174 -7.05 1.96 4.97
N ASP A 175 -6.27 1.85 6.05
CA ASP A 175 -5.03 2.63 6.19
C ASP A 175 -3.95 2.14 5.21
N THR A 176 -3.88 0.83 4.96
CA THR A 176 -2.97 0.23 3.97
C THR A 176 -3.31 0.72 2.57
N THR A 177 -4.59 0.61 2.19
CA THR A 177 -5.08 1.09 0.89
C THR A 177 -4.91 2.59 0.75
N ARG A 178 -5.22 3.37 1.79
CA ARG A 178 -5.02 4.82 1.79
C ARG A 178 -3.55 5.19 1.60
N ALA A 179 -2.64 4.57 2.33
CA ALA A 179 -1.20 4.83 2.18
C ALA A 179 -0.72 4.56 0.76
N ILE A 180 -1.09 3.42 0.18
CA ILE A 180 -0.73 3.05 -1.20
C ILE A 180 -1.32 4.04 -2.19
N LEU A 181 -2.63 4.33 -2.11
CA LEU A 181 -3.30 5.23 -3.05
C LEU A 181 -2.78 6.66 -2.97
N THR A 182 -2.61 7.20 -1.76
CA THR A 182 -2.04 8.54 -1.56
C THR A 182 -0.65 8.63 -2.18
N PHE A 183 0.20 7.64 -1.94
CA PHE A 183 1.54 7.60 -2.52
C PHE A 183 1.52 7.50 -4.05
N LEU A 184 0.66 6.63 -4.61
CA LEU A 184 0.50 6.48 -6.06
C LEU A 184 0.05 7.80 -6.71
N ILE A 185 -0.96 8.43 -6.12
CA ILE A 185 -1.50 9.71 -6.56
C ILE A 185 -0.42 10.80 -6.51
N ALA A 186 0.22 10.99 -5.35
CA ALA A 186 1.25 12.01 -5.16
C ALA A 186 2.40 11.83 -6.16
N SER A 187 2.90 10.60 -6.32
CA SER A 187 4.01 10.29 -7.22
C SER A 187 3.66 10.46 -8.70
N LEU A 188 2.41 10.17 -9.10
CA LEU A 188 1.94 10.46 -10.46
C LEU A 188 1.87 11.98 -10.70
N PHE A 189 1.40 12.75 -9.71
CA PHE A 189 1.22 14.19 -9.86
C PHE A 189 2.53 14.98 -9.75
N GLU A 190 3.50 14.57 -8.93
CA GLU A 190 4.82 15.21 -8.83
C GLU A 190 5.63 15.08 -10.12
N HIS A 191 5.47 14.00 -10.87
CA HIS A 191 6.13 13.83 -12.17
C HIS A 191 5.45 14.63 -13.32
N ASP A 192 4.17 14.98 -13.20
CA ASP A 192 3.40 15.76 -14.20
C ASP A 192 3.21 17.26 -13.84
N TYR A 193 3.75 17.72 -12.71
CA TYR A 193 3.57 19.08 -12.19
C TYR A 193 3.91 20.22 -13.18
N PRO A 194 4.92 20.12 -14.08
CA PRO A 194 5.21 21.20 -15.03
C PRO A 194 4.06 21.49 -16.02
N GLN A 195 3.08 20.58 -16.18
CA GLN A 195 1.96 20.74 -17.13
C GLN A 195 0.60 20.90 -16.45
N ILE A 196 0.48 20.68 -15.14
CA ILE A 196 -0.83 20.68 -14.47
C ILE A 196 -1.50 22.06 -14.46
N GLU A 197 -0.73 23.14 -14.31
CA GLU A 197 -1.30 24.50 -14.40
C GLU A 197 -1.86 24.80 -15.79
N HIS A 198 -1.22 24.28 -16.85
CA HIS A 198 -1.73 24.38 -18.21
C HIS A 198 -3.04 23.59 -18.40
N HIS A 199 -3.18 22.44 -17.74
CA HIS A 199 -4.42 21.67 -17.72
C HIS A 199 -5.52 22.36 -16.91
N TYR A 200 -5.21 22.90 -15.74
CA TYR A 200 -6.13 23.65 -14.88
C TYR A 200 -6.61 24.96 -15.52
N ALA A 201 -5.81 25.59 -16.38
CA ALA A 201 -6.26 26.75 -17.15
C ALA A 201 -7.52 26.47 -17.99
N LYS A 202 -7.74 25.23 -18.43
CA LYS A 202 -8.96 24.83 -19.17
C LYS A 202 -10.20 24.82 -18.27
N LEU A 203 -10.05 24.65 -16.96
CA LEU A 203 -11.17 24.67 -16.01
C LEU A 203 -11.87 26.04 -15.96
N ARG A 204 -11.17 27.13 -16.31
CA ARG A 204 -11.76 28.47 -16.48
C ARG A 204 -12.81 28.56 -17.58
N GLN A 205 -12.80 27.61 -18.51
CA GLN A 205 -13.69 27.56 -19.66
C GLN A 205 -14.93 26.68 -19.39
N LEU A 206 -15.05 26.09 -18.20
CA LEU A 206 -16.20 25.27 -17.83
C LEU A 206 -17.45 26.14 -17.66
N ASN A 207 -18.46 25.86 -18.49
CA ASN A 207 -19.76 26.51 -18.45
C ASN A 207 -20.84 25.69 -17.74
N CYS A 208 -20.51 24.47 -17.28
CA CYS A 208 -21.40 23.66 -16.47
C CYS A 208 -21.26 23.99 -14.98
N PRO A 209 -22.33 23.79 -14.18
CA PRO A 209 -22.20 23.77 -12.72
C PRO A 209 -21.17 22.71 -12.30
N ALA A 210 -20.34 23.04 -11.31
CA ALA A 210 -19.37 22.12 -10.73
C ALA A 210 -19.46 22.12 -9.20
N LEU A 211 -19.35 20.95 -8.57
CA LEU A 211 -19.21 20.85 -7.13
C LEU A 211 -17.74 20.62 -6.77
N ILE A 212 -17.19 21.47 -5.92
CA ILE A 212 -15.93 21.28 -5.21
C ILE A 212 -16.30 20.87 -3.80
N LEU A 213 -15.95 19.64 -3.42
CA LEU A 213 -16.13 19.13 -2.07
C LEU A 213 -14.75 18.93 -1.46
N TRP A 214 -14.52 19.46 -0.26
CA TRP A 214 -13.19 19.42 0.38
C TRP A 214 -13.27 19.20 1.89
N GLY A 215 -12.38 18.37 2.44
CA GLY A 215 -12.30 18.15 3.90
C GLY A 215 -11.46 19.21 4.62
N ARG A 216 -11.97 19.81 5.70
CA ARG A 216 -11.27 20.86 6.44
C ARG A 216 -9.91 20.42 6.99
N GLN A 217 -9.78 19.13 7.31
CA GLN A 217 -8.59 18.52 7.89
C GLN A 217 -7.78 17.73 6.85
N ASP A 218 -7.99 17.98 5.56
CA ASP A 218 -7.21 17.36 4.47
C ASP A 218 -5.71 17.58 4.70
N GLN A 219 -4.99 16.47 4.94
CA GLN A 219 -3.54 16.44 5.14
C GLN A 219 -2.78 16.08 3.84
N VAL A 220 -3.50 15.72 2.76
CA VAL A 220 -2.91 15.40 1.46
C VAL A 220 -2.78 16.69 0.64
N TYR A 221 -3.85 17.49 0.59
CA TYR A 221 -3.84 18.81 -0.02
C TYR A 221 -4.37 19.85 0.95
N ALA A 222 -3.61 20.93 1.12
CA ALA A 222 -4.01 22.01 2.01
C ALA A 222 -5.39 22.57 1.64
N PHE A 223 -6.16 22.97 2.65
CA PHE A 223 -7.49 23.59 2.49
C PHE A 223 -7.51 24.76 1.49
N THR A 224 -6.40 25.47 1.33
CA THR A 224 -6.25 26.55 0.33
C THR A 224 -6.50 26.08 -1.11
N GLY A 225 -6.38 24.77 -1.39
CA GLY A 225 -6.76 24.18 -2.67
C GLY A 225 -8.25 24.33 -2.99
N ALA A 226 -9.13 24.23 -1.98
CA ALA A 226 -10.57 24.44 -2.17
C ALA A 226 -10.88 25.86 -2.65
N GLU A 227 -10.21 26.86 -2.07
CA GLU A 227 -10.33 28.26 -2.49
C GLU A 227 -9.73 28.50 -3.88
N TYR A 228 -8.59 27.87 -4.16
CA TYR A 228 -7.96 27.93 -5.48
C TYR A 228 -8.92 27.45 -6.58
N PHE A 229 -9.50 26.25 -6.43
CA PHE A 229 -10.43 25.71 -7.43
C PHE A 229 -11.74 26.50 -7.50
N ARG A 230 -12.23 26.99 -6.35
CA ARG A 230 -13.41 27.86 -6.30
C ARG A 230 -13.21 29.11 -7.14
N ASN A 231 -12.04 29.73 -7.05
CA ASN A 231 -11.69 30.91 -7.83
C ASN A 231 -11.39 30.59 -9.30
N LEU A 232 -10.93 29.37 -9.58
CA LEU A 232 -10.56 28.93 -10.92
C LEU A 232 -11.77 28.52 -11.77
N ILE A 233 -12.79 27.91 -11.16
CA ILE A 233 -13.96 27.34 -11.85
C ILE A 233 -15.16 28.30 -11.70
N PRO A 234 -15.58 29.01 -12.77
CA PRO A 234 -16.53 30.13 -12.66
C PRO A 234 -17.90 29.77 -12.07
N ASN A 235 -18.40 28.57 -12.38
CA ASN A 235 -19.72 28.10 -11.96
C ASN A 235 -19.61 27.00 -10.89
N SER A 236 -18.64 27.13 -9.98
CA SER A 236 -18.43 26.15 -8.92
C SER A 236 -19.16 26.50 -7.62
N GLU A 237 -19.77 25.49 -7.02
CA GLU A 237 -20.15 25.47 -5.60
C GLU A 237 -19.02 24.81 -4.82
N CYS A 238 -18.55 25.45 -3.76
CA CYS A 238 -17.49 24.91 -2.92
C CYS A 238 -18.04 24.63 -1.52
N LEU A 239 -18.13 23.36 -1.16
CA LEU A 239 -18.59 22.88 0.13
C LEU A 239 -17.43 22.29 0.91
N ILE A 240 -17.29 22.74 2.15
CA ILE A 240 -16.26 22.28 3.07
C ILE A 240 -16.90 21.37 4.10
N LEU A 241 -16.36 20.17 4.23
CA LEU A 241 -16.76 19.21 5.27
C LEU A 241 -15.86 19.40 6.49
N GLU A 242 -16.45 19.86 7.58
CA GLU A 242 -15.77 19.99 8.88
C GLU A 242 -15.51 18.59 9.48
N ASP A 243 -14.40 18.47 10.21
CA ASP A 243 -13.90 17.20 10.76
C ASP A 243 -13.75 16.08 9.71
N CYS A 244 -13.24 16.43 8.53
CA CYS A 244 -13.07 15.52 7.40
C CYS A 244 -11.68 15.68 6.78
N GLY A 245 -11.03 14.56 6.45
CA GLY A 245 -9.77 14.52 5.71
C GLY A 245 -9.98 14.46 4.19
N HIS A 246 -8.98 13.98 3.46
CA HIS A 246 -8.98 13.96 1.99
C HIS A 246 -10.04 13.04 1.39
N ILE A 247 -10.24 11.86 1.98
CA ILE A 247 -11.11 10.83 1.42
C ILE A 247 -12.52 10.94 2.03
N MET A 248 -13.22 11.98 1.61
CA MET A 248 -14.52 12.40 2.18
C MET A 248 -15.58 11.29 2.16
N GLY A 249 -15.58 10.45 1.12
CA GLY A 249 -16.51 9.32 1.02
C GLY A 249 -16.30 8.23 2.07
N ILE A 250 -15.13 8.18 2.72
CA ILE A 250 -14.83 7.28 3.84
C ILE A 250 -15.04 8.01 5.16
N ASP A 251 -14.50 9.22 5.28
CA ASP A 251 -14.52 9.97 6.55
C ASP A 251 -15.94 10.44 6.93
N LYS A 252 -16.71 10.86 5.92
CA LYS A 252 -18.04 11.47 6.06
C LYS A 252 -18.97 10.96 4.93
N PRO A 253 -19.30 9.66 4.88
CA PRO A 253 -20.04 9.06 3.77
C PRO A 253 -21.42 9.70 3.57
N ASP A 254 -22.15 9.96 4.65
CA ASP A 254 -23.50 10.53 4.58
C ASP A 254 -23.49 12.00 4.16
N ASP A 255 -22.56 12.80 4.68
CA ASP A 255 -22.45 14.22 4.34
C ASP A 255 -21.95 14.41 2.91
N THR A 256 -20.99 13.58 2.49
CA THR A 256 -20.52 13.52 1.09
C THR A 256 -21.65 13.17 0.14
N THR A 257 -22.40 12.11 0.46
CA THR A 257 -23.56 11.68 -0.35
C THR A 257 -24.60 12.79 -0.44
N ARG A 258 -24.93 13.41 0.69
CA ARG A 258 -25.90 14.51 0.76
C ARG A 258 -25.47 15.72 -0.05
N ALA A 259 -24.20 16.09 0.02
CA ALA A 259 -23.64 17.20 -0.75
C ALA A 259 -23.79 16.95 -2.27
N ILE A 260 -23.45 15.75 -2.72
CA ILE A 260 -23.57 15.36 -4.14
C ILE A 260 -25.04 15.37 -4.58
N LEU A 261 -25.94 14.76 -3.80
CA LEU A 261 -27.37 14.72 -4.12
C LEU A 261 -27.98 16.13 -4.18
N THR A 262 -27.66 16.98 -3.20
CA THR A 262 -28.16 18.36 -3.15
C THR A 262 -27.69 19.16 -4.38
N PHE A 263 -26.43 19.01 -4.75
CA PHE A 263 -25.90 19.65 -5.95
C PHE A 263 -26.59 19.14 -7.22
N CYS A 264 -26.80 17.83 -7.33
CA CYS A 264 -27.55 17.25 -8.44
C CYS A 264 -28.99 17.78 -8.50
N ASP A 265 -29.71 17.83 -7.38
CA ASP A 265 -31.09 18.34 -7.33
C ASP A 265 -31.18 19.81 -7.77
N ASN A 266 -30.17 20.62 -7.44
CA ASN A 266 -30.13 22.04 -7.78
C ASN A 266 -29.82 22.30 -9.26
N HIS A 267 -29.03 21.44 -9.91
CA HIS A 267 -28.45 21.72 -11.23
C HIS A 267 -28.84 20.74 -12.33
N VAL A 268 -29.25 19.53 -11.97
CA VAL A 268 -29.70 18.50 -12.88
C VAL A 268 -31.22 18.52 -12.88
N LYS A 269 -31.81 19.16 -13.90
CA LYS A 269 -33.23 18.95 -14.21
C LYS A 269 -33.40 17.50 -14.62
N LEU A 270 -33.86 16.65 -13.70
CA LEU A 270 -34.40 15.35 -14.07
C LEU A 270 -35.53 15.61 -15.08
N LEU A 271 -35.35 15.14 -16.31
CA LEU A 271 -36.41 15.09 -17.30
C LEU A 271 -37.53 14.22 -16.71
N HIS A 272 -38.60 14.87 -16.24
CA HIS A 272 -39.87 14.23 -15.96
C HIS A 272 -40.57 13.88 -17.27
#